data_AF-A0A970S3W3-F1
#
_entry.id   AF-A0A970S3W3-F1
#
_cell.length_a   1.000
_cell.length_b   1.000
_cell.length_c   1.000
_cell.angle_alpha   90.00
_cell.angle_beta   90.00
_cell.angle_gamma   90.00
#
_symmetry.space_group_name_H-M   'P 1'
#
loop_
_entity.id
_entity.type
_entity.pdbx_description
1 polymer ?
#
loop_
_entity_poly.entity_id
_entity_poly.type
_entity_poly.pdbx_seq_one_letter_code
_entity_poly.pdbx_strand_id
1 'polypeptide(L)'
;MNFKKLLSFVIAVIMLCALAVSCTDNDDDTSKSTSSQNSAVSTGESEDNVTSEEQSQALVPHLEGAGVNVSDFELKILSSKDDRIWAQEQFIGYVDDDGKTDPVSVAVYERNARLEQEYGFKVVLESMELGFNEFQKRIRNDFAANTADYQVIANGSSVIAPLTVEGYCYDLYNLEDSYLELEEEWWDPVTQEDMSIGHHLYMISGDIMILDDQFTYAMFFNKDIAENYDYNPYQYVYENKWTMDVMYEMMKAVAHSGEGTMDVENGDDTWGLVGVHFDTYQMIMGAGTPQVNKNQDDLPVFAMNLERNINAFFKIFDIVTDRERTALKETYYKWDDPLGAKVTDHFFNGMALFFPTTVSGVSSEKMRNAEIHYGILPMPKYDEDQDNYASTINPYHFFVMAIPNNNVEDLDKITFCLEAMAYLSREMVTNVYYERTLKLKRFPDDDDSPVMLDIIFRNRLVDISVIFNWADCIQYYNNLVFGKNKGIVAYCDSALPKFEAAMQATIDAYQALDEEQE
;
A
#
# COMPACT_ATOMS: atom_id res chain seq x y z
N MET A 1 -24.95 -28.41 -26.57
CA MET A 1 -25.50 -27.28 -25.80
C MET A 1 -24.32 -26.47 -25.28
N ASN A 2 -24.35 -25.13 -25.33
CA ASN A 2 -23.13 -24.33 -25.07
C ASN A 2 -22.82 -24.28 -23.56
N PHE A 3 -21.55 -24.44 -23.16
CA PHE A 3 -21.17 -24.65 -21.75
C PHE A 3 -21.61 -23.50 -20.84
N LYS A 4 -21.43 -22.25 -21.28
CA LYS A 4 -21.93 -21.06 -20.56
C LYS A 4 -23.44 -21.11 -20.30
N LYS A 5 -24.25 -21.62 -21.24
CA LYS A 5 -25.71 -21.78 -21.08
C LYS A 5 -26.11 -22.95 -20.17
N LEU A 6 -25.25 -23.95 -19.99
CA LEU A 6 -25.45 -25.00 -18.99
C LEU A 6 -25.17 -24.44 -17.59
N LEU A 7 -24.08 -23.68 -17.44
CA LEU A 7 -23.66 -23.09 -16.17
C LEU A 7 -24.70 -22.09 -15.61
N SER A 8 -25.19 -21.15 -16.42
CA SER A 8 -26.25 -20.22 -16.02
C SER A 8 -27.54 -20.94 -15.60
N PHE A 9 -27.86 -22.08 -16.22
CA PHE A 9 -29.06 -22.85 -15.87
C PHE A 9 -28.89 -23.59 -14.53
N VAL A 10 -27.69 -24.11 -14.24
CA VAL A 10 -27.38 -24.73 -12.93
C VAL A 10 -27.44 -23.68 -11.81
N ILE A 11 -26.84 -22.50 -12.01
CA ILE A 11 -26.85 -21.41 -11.02
C ILE A 11 -28.29 -20.94 -10.73
N ALA A 12 -29.12 -20.74 -11.76
CA ALA A 12 -30.52 -20.35 -11.60
C ALA A 12 -31.36 -21.42 -10.87
N VAL A 13 -31.09 -22.71 -11.11
CA VAL A 13 -31.77 -23.80 -10.39
C VAL A 13 -31.37 -23.85 -8.91
N ILE A 14 -30.10 -23.59 -8.58
CA ILE A 14 -29.63 -23.55 -7.19
C ILE A 14 -30.33 -22.42 -6.40
N MET A 15 -30.46 -21.22 -6.97
CA MET A 15 -31.20 -20.12 -6.33
C MET A 15 -32.68 -20.47 -6.12
N LEU A 16 -33.33 -21.09 -7.11
CA LEU A 16 -34.73 -21.52 -7.01
C LEU A 16 -34.97 -22.63 -5.98
N CYS A 17 -33.98 -23.49 -5.72
CA CYS A 17 -34.06 -24.53 -4.69
C CYS A 17 -33.98 -23.96 -3.26
N ALA A 18 -33.34 -22.81 -3.05
CA ALA A 18 -33.23 -22.19 -1.72
C ALA A 18 -34.57 -21.64 -1.18
N LEU A 19 -35.53 -21.34 -2.06
CA LEU A 19 -36.83 -20.74 -1.70
C LEU A 19 -37.96 -21.77 -1.50
N ALA A 20 -37.64 -23.06 -1.46
CA ALA A 20 -38.64 -24.16 -1.54
C ALA A 20 -38.65 -25.11 -0.32
N VAL A 21 -38.04 -24.74 0.81
CA VAL A 21 -38.04 -25.55 2.05
C VAL A 21 -38.61 -24.74 3.22
N SER A 22 -39.93 -24.63 3.27
CA SER A 22 -40.67 -24.10 4.43
C SER A 22 -41.97 -24.88 4.62
N CYS A 23 -42.15 -25.45 5.81
CA CYS A 23 -43.38 -26.02 6.38
C CYS A 23 -44.12 -27.15 5.62
N THR A 24 -44.02 -28.38 6.16
CA THR A 24 -45.18 -29.24 6.52
C THR A 24 -44.75 -30.29 7.55
N ASP A 25 -45.48 -30.39 8.66
CA ASP A 25 -45.24 -31.35 9.76
C ASP A 25 -46.00 -32.68 9.61
N ASN A 26 -45.49 -33.76 10.25
CA ASN A 26 -46.18 -34.54 11.31
C ASN A 26 -45.55 -35.94 11.58
N ASP A 27 -45.46 -36.32 12.87
CA ASP A 27 -45.64 -37.66 13.51
C ASP A 27 -44.82 -38.90 13.00
N ASP A 28 -44.35 -39.91 13.78
CA ASP A 28 -44.15 -40.25 15.22
C ASP A 28 -43.14 -41.47 15.23
N ASP A 29 -42.56 -42.09 16.26
CA ASP A 29 -42.54 -42.08 17.75
C ASP A 29 -41.14 -42.62 18.21
N THR A 30 -40.80 -42.49 19.50
CA THR A 30 -39.78 -43.22 20.29
C THR A 30 -38.27 -42.96 20.04
N SER A 31 -37.41 -42.85 21.07
CA SER A 31 -37.69 -42.69 22.52
C SER A 31 -36.46 -42.25 23.35
N LYS A 32 -36.74 -41.51 24.44
CA LYS A 32 -35.98 -41.43 25.73
C LYS A 32 -34.57 -40.79 25.72
N SER A 33 -34.17 -40.02 26.75
CA SER A 33 -34.88 -39.59 27.97
C SER A 33 -34.17 -38.46 28.74
N THR A 34 -34.96 -37.62 29.42
CA THR A 34 -34.60 -36.69 30.54
C THR A 34 -33.61 -35.54 30.22
N SER A 35 -33.79 -34.31 30.74
CA SER A 35 -34.83 -33.79 31.66
C SER A 35 -35.04 -32.27 31.55
N SER A 36 -36.30 -31.85 31.37
CA SER A 36 -37.03 -30.74 32.04
C SER A 36 -36.26 -29.57 32.72
N GLN A 37 -36.71 -28.31 32.66
CA GLN A 37 -37.92 -27.74 32.03
C GLN A 37 -37.87 -26.19 31.94
N ASN A 38 -38.58 -25.64 30.94
CA ASN A 38 -39.57 -24.53 30.94
C ASN A 38 -39.63 -23.55 32.14
N SER A 39 -39.97 -22.26 31.95
CA SER A 39 -41.00 -21.71 31.03
C SER A 39 -40.58 -20.36 30.41
N ALA A 40 -40.97 -19.96 29.19
CA ALA A 40 -42.16 -20.19 28.33
C ALA A 40 -43.41 -19.36 28.72
N VAL A 41 -44.30 -19.14 27.72
CA VAL A 41 -45.49 -18.22 27.69
C VAL A 41 -45.12 -16.77 27.32
N SER A 42 -45.74 -16.11 26.33
CA SER A 42 -46.59 -16.57 25.20
C SER A 42 -46.59 -15.53 24.08
N THR A 43 -46.92 -15.95 22.86
CA THR A 43 -47.36 -15.06 21.78
C THR A 43 -48.62 -14.29 22.14
N GLY A 44 -48.76 -13.11 21.52
CA GLY A 44 -49.99 -12.34 21.41
C GLY A 44 -49.84 -11.40 20.22
N GLU A 45 -50.58 -11.65 19.14
CA GLU A 45 -50.57 -10.82 17.93
C GLU A 45 -51.40 -9.55 18.13
N SER A 46 -50.91 -8.43 17.61
CA SER A 46 -51.70 -7.21 17.42
C SER A 46 -51.25 -6.54 16.12
N GLU A 47 -52.17 -6.40 15.17
CA GLU A 47 -51.94 -5.68 13.92
C GLU A 47 -51.75 -4.19 14.22
N ASP A 48 -50.61 -3.62 13.82
CA ASP A 48 -50.45 -2.17 13.69
C ASP A 48 -49.87 -1.86 12.30
N ASN A 49 -50.65 -1.14 11.49
CA ASN A 49 -50.22 -0.70 10.16
C ASN A 49 -49.29 0.52 10.30
N VAL A 50 -47.98 0.27 10.30
CA VAL A 50 -46.97 1.31 10.13
C VAL A 50 -46.44 1.23 8.71
N THR A 51 -46.95 2.08 7.82
CA THR A 51 -46.25 2.43 6.58
C THR A 51 -45.06 3.29 6.95
N SER A 52 -43.92 2.64 7.22
CA SER A 52 -42.63 3.31 7.12
C SER A 52 -42.39 3.61 5.65
N GLU A 53 -42.40 4.88 5.29
CA GLU A 53 -41.68 5.32 4.10
C GLU A 53 -40.21 5.04 4.39
N GLU A 54 -39.63 4.07 3.68
CA GLU A 54 -38.18 3.87 3.68
C GLU A 54 -37.55 5.09 3.02
N GLN A 55 -37.20 6.08 3.83
CA GLN A 55 -36.22 7.08 3.43
C GLN A 55 -34.92 6.31 3.18
N SER A 56 -34.60 6.11 1.90
CA SER A 56 -33.34 5.51 1.48
C SER A 56 -32.22 6.45 1.88
N GLN A 57 -31.68 6.24 3.08
CA GLN A 57 -30.51 6.96 3.57
C GLN A 57 -29.36 6.72 2.60
N ALA A 58 -28.64 7.78 2.22
CA ALA A 58 -27.59 7.64 1.22
C ALA A 58 -26.53 6.65 1.67
N LEU A 59 -26.05 5.84 0.73
CA LEU A 59 -25.00 4.84 0.93
C LEU A 59 -23.70 5.47 1.46
N VAL A 60 -23.47 6.74 1.11
CA VAL A 60 -22.42 7.62 1.61
C VAL A 60 -23.08 8.91 2.13
N PRO A 61 -22.99 9.25 3.43
CA PRO A 61 -23.89 10.23 4.06
C PRO A 61 -23.81 11.66 3.50
N HIS A 62 -22.63 12.16 3.17
CA HIS A 62 -22.43 13.52 2.64
C HIS A 62 -22.84 13.66 1.16
N LEU A 63 -22.92 12.54 0.44
CA LEU A 63 -23.46 12.50 -0.92
C LEU A 63 -25.01 12.50 -0.95
N GLU A 64 -25.69 12.55 0.20
CA GLU A 64 -27.16 12.63 0.26
C GLU A 64 -27.68 13.94 -0.34
N GLY A 65 -28.52 13.83 -1.38
CA GLY A 65 -29.15 14.99 -2.02
C GLY A 65 -28.28 15.74 -3.03
N ALA A 66 -27.06 15.27 -3.32
CA ALA A 66 -26.14 15.83 -4.34
C ALA A 66 -26.81 16.06 -5.71
N GLY A 67 -27.76 15.20 -6.10
CA GLY A 67 -28.55 15.35 -7.33
C GLY A 67 -27.82 14.97 -8.62
N VAL A 68 -26.53 14.61 -8.54
CA VAL A 68 -25.74 14.02 -9.64
C VAL A 68 -26.40 12.73 -10.11
N ASN A 69 -26.55 12.56 -11.43
CA ASN A 69 -27.07 11.32 -12.01
C ASN A 69 -25.93 10.49 -12.61
N VAL A 70 -25.53 9.44 -11.88
CA VAL A 70 -24.51 8.46 -12.30
C VAL A 70 -25.10 7.14 -12.80
N SER A 71 -26.43 7.03 -12.98
CA SER A 71 -27.07 5.83 -13.55
C SER A 71 -26.51 5.51 -14.93
N ASP A 72 -26.14 4.25 -15.15
CA ASP A 72 -25.54 3.73 -16.38
C ASP A 72 -24.16 4.34 -16.73
N PHE A 73 -23.53 5.08 -15.81
CA PHE A 73 -22.16 5.60 -15.97
C PHE A 73 -21.12 4.48 -15.81
N GLU A 74 -20.06 4.51 -16.62
CA GLU A 74 -18.90 3.61 -16.48
C GLU A 74 -17.69 4.44 -16.03
N LEU A 75 -17.35 4.40 -14.74
CA LEU A 75 -16.10 4.95 -14.22
C LEU A 75 -14.95 4.07 -14.69
N LYS A 76 -14.31 4.45 -15.80
CA LYS A 76 -13.19 3.70 -16.38
C LYS A 76 -11.86 4.15 -15.81
N ILE A 77 -11.17 3.20 -15.19
CA ILE A 77 -9.84 3.34 -14.64
C ILE A 77 -8.85 2.70 -15.61
N LEU A 78 -7.91 3.47 -16.14
CA LEU A 78 -6.83 2.99 -17.01
C LEU A 78 -5.61 2.59 -16.16
N SER A 79 -5.04 1.42 -16.44
CA SER A 79 -3.79 0.97 -15.81
C SER A 79 -2.88 0.19 -16.78
N SER A 80 -1.59 0.06 -16.44
CA SER A 80 -0.60 -0.60 -17.31
C SER A 80 -0.74 -2.14 -17.30
N LYS A 81 -0.02 -2.81 -18.21
CA LYS A 81 0.14 -4.27 -18.17
C LYS A 81 0.93 -4.74 -16.96
N ASP A 82 2.01 -4.02 -16.65
CA ASP A 82 3.00 -4.48 -15.69
C ASP A 82 2.40 -4.47 -14.27
N ASP A 83 1.43 -3.58 -14.03
CA ASP A 83 0.61 -3.53 -12.82
C ASP A 83 -0.76 -4.24 -12.92
N ARG A 84 -1.03 -5.00 -13.99
CA ARG A 84 -2.38 -5.50 -14.27
C ARG A 84 -3.02 -6.27 -13.12
N ILE A 85 -2.26 -7.14 -12.45
CA ILE A 85 -2.78 -7.96 -11.34
C ILE A 85 -3.13 -7.06 -10.16
N TRP A 86 -2.24 -6.16 -9.80
CA TRP A 86 -2.40 -5.16 -8.74
C TRP A 86 -3.61 -4.24 -8.96
N ALA A 87 -3.77 -3.72 -10.18
CA ALA A 87 -4.95 -2.95 -10.55
C ALA A 87 -6.24 -3.79 -10.51
N GLN A 88 -6.18 -5.07 -10.93
CA GLN A 88 -7.32 -5.98 -10.84
C GLN A 88 -7.75 -6.23 -9.39
N GLU A 89 -6.80 -6.57 -8.51
CA GLU A 89 -7.04 -6.88 -7.09
C GLU A 89 -7.85 -5.79 -6.39
N GLN A 90 -7.48 -4.51 -6.54
CA GLN A 90 -8.11 -3.39 -5.83
C GLN A 90 -9.35 -2.79 -6.53
N PHE A 91 -9.39 -2.75 -7.87
CA PHE A 91 -10.48 -2.06 -8.59
C PHE A 91 -11.63 -2.98 -9.00
N ILE A 92 -11.36 -4.24 -9.39
CA ILE A 92 -12.40 -5.16 -9.90
C ILE A 92 -12.36 -6.59 -9.32
N GLY A 93 -11.48 -6.86 -8.36
CA GLY A 93 -11.28 -8.17 -7.74
C GLY A 93 -10.49 -9.13 -8.62
N TYR A 94 -9.67 -9.98 -8.00
CA TYR A 94 -8.85 -10.98 -8.68
C TYR A 94 -9.36 -12.42 -8.49
N VAL A 95 -9.11 -13.25 -9.51
CA VAL A 95 -9.37 -14.69 -9.52
C VAL A 95 -8.17 -15.38 -10.19
N ASP A 96 -7.64 -16.42 -9.56
CA ASP A 96 -6.50 -17.19 -10.09
C ASP A 96 -6.91 -18.14 -11.24
N ASP A 97 -5.91 -18.71 -11.92
CA ASP A 97 -6.13 -19.64 -13.05
C ASP A 97 -6.90 -20.94 -12.68
N ASP A 98 -6.96 -21.29 -11.38
CA ASP A 98 -7.76 -22.42 -10.86
C ASP A 98 -9.22 -22.01 -10.54
N GLY A 99 -9.55 -20.72 -10.62
CA GLY A 99 -10.86 -20.18 -10.27
C GLY A 99 -11.05 -19.86 -8.79
N LYS A 100 -9.97 -19.69 -8.02
CA LYS A 100 -10.00 -19.28 -6.61
C LYS A 100 -9.89 -17.76 -6.49
N THR A 101 -10.49 -17.19 -5.45
CA THR A 101 -10.40 -15.78 -5.11
C THR A 101 -10.16 -15.65 -3.60
N ASP A 102 -9.54 -14.56 -3.18
CA ASP A 102 -9.20 -14.30 -1.78
C ASP A 102 -10.26 -13.40 -1.09
N PRO A 103 -10.25 -13.27 0.26
CA PRO A 103 -11.26 -12.47 0.97
C PRO A 103 -11.33 -10.99 0.55
N VAL A 104 -10.21 -10.40 0.14
CA VAL A 104 -10.13 -8.99 -0.25
C VAL A 104 -10.71 -8.81 -1.66
N SER A 105 -10.37 -9.68 -2.61
CA SER A 105 -11.02 -9.71 -3.92
C SER A 105 -12.54 -9.93 -3.82
N VAL A 106 -13.00 -10.77 -2.88
CA VAL A 106 -14.45 -10.92 -2.59
C VAL A 106 -15.07 -9.62 -2.09
N ALA A 107 -14.43 -8.94 -1.14
CA ALA A 107 -14.90 -7.64 -0.65
C ALA A 107 -14.96 -6.57 -1.77
N VAL A 108 -14.01 -6.58 -2.71
CA VAL A 108 -14.02 -5.70 -3.88
C VAL A 108 -15.19 -6.02 -4.83
N TYR A 109 -15.51 -7.30 -5.06
CA TYR A 109 -16.73 -7.68 -5.81
C TYR A 109 -18.00 -7.19 -5.09
N GLU A 110 -18.08 -7.33 -3.77
CA GLU A 110 -19.23 -6.90 -2.97
C GLU A 110 -19.38 -5.37 -2.94
N ARG A 111 -18.27 -4.62 -2.82
CA ARG A 111 -18.23 -3.15 -2.95
C ARG A 111 -18.78 -2.70 -4.31
N ASN A 112 -18.23 -3.26 -5.39
CA ASN A 112 -18.63 -2.86 -6.75
C ASN A 112 -20.09 -3.23 -7.06
N ALA A 113 -20.58 -4.37 -6.56
CA ALA A 113 -21.99 -4.74 -6.68
C ALA A 113 -22.92 -3.81 -5.90
N ARG A 114 -22.49 -3.31 -4.73
CA ARG A 114 -23.24 -2.33 -3.92
C ARG A 114 -23.30 -0.95 -4.60
N LEU A 115 -22.21 -0.52 -5.25
CA LEU A 115 -22.18 0.69 -6.08
C LEU A 115 -23.15 0.58 -7.29
N GLU A 116 -23.14 -0.55 -8.02
CA GLU A 116 -24.07 -0.77 -9.12
C GLU A 116 -25.53 -0.86 -8.64
N GLN A 117 -25.80 -1.43 -7.45
CA GLN A 117 -27.15 -1.56 -6.91
C GLN A 117 -27.76 -0.22 -6.47
N GLU A 118 -27.02 0.58 -5.69
CA GLU A 118 -27.57 1.79 -5.05
C GLU A 118 -27.41 3.06 -5.88
N TYR A 119 -26.33 3.18 -6.67
CA TYR A 119 -26.06 4.36 -7.49
C TYR A 119 -26.18 4.11 -9.01
N GLY A 120 -26.16 2.86 -9.46
CA GLY A 120 -26.34 2.51 -10.88
C GLY A 120 -25.11 2.69 -11.78
N PHE A 121 -23.95 3.08 -11.24
CA PHE A 121 -22.70 3.19 -12.00
C PHE A 121 -21.84 1.92 -11.91
N LYS A 122 -20.84 1.82 -12.78
CA LYS A 122 -19.93 0.68 -12.88
C LYS A 122 -18.48 1.09 -12.79
N VAL A 123 -17.70 0.43 -11.93
CA VAL A 123 -16.24 0.49 -11.94
C VAL A 123 -15.72 -0.44 -13.04
N VAL A 124 -14.97 0.10 -14.00
CA VAL A 124 -14.44 -0.65 -15.15
C VAL A 124 -12.92 -0.46 -15.21
N LEU A 125 -12.15 -1.54 -15.12
CA LEU A 125 -10.71 -1.50 -15.28
C LEU A 125 -10.31 -1.79 -16.73
N GLU A 126 -9.64 -0.83 -17.37
CA GLU A 126 -8.93 -1.03 -18.62
C GLU A 126 -7.44 -1.27 -18.35
N SER A 127 -7.04 -2.53 -18.16
CA SER A 127 -5.64 -2.91 -18.13
C SER A 127 -5.08 -3.00 -19.55
N MET A 128 -4.07 -2.21 -19.88
CA MET A 128 -3.37 -2.31 -21.15
C MET A 128 -2.62 -3.64 -21.30
N GLU A 129 -2.36 -4.06 -22.54
CA GLU A 129 -1.45 -5.18 -22.87
C GLU A 129 0.01 -4.71 -23.08
N LEU A 130 0.33 -3.47 -22.67
CA LEU A 130 1.63 -2.80 -22.82
C LEU A 130 2.06 -2.15 -21.49
N GLY A 131 3.37 -1.98 -21.31
CA GLY A 131 3.98 -1.55 -20.04
C GLY A 131 3.99 -0.03 -19.80
N PHE A 132 4.65 0.39 -18.72
CA PHE A 132 4.67 1.78 -18.22
C PHE A 132 4.95 2.85 -19.30
N ASN A 133 5.95 2.63 -20.16
CA ASN A 133 6.32 3.55 -21.23
C ASN A 133 5.21 3.73 -22.28
N GLU A 134 4.43 2.68 -22.54
CA GLU A 134 3.35 2.67 -23.51
C GLU A 134 2.05 3.21 -22.91
N PHE A 135 1.83 3.00 -21.62
CA PHE A 135 0.77 3.65 -20.83
C PHE A 135 0.90 5.18 -20.87
N GLN A 136 2.07 5.74 -20.54
CA GLN A 136 2.26 7.18 -20.64
C GLN A 136 2.17 7.71 -22.08
N LYS A 137 2.58 6.91 -23.09
CA LYS A 137 2.42 7.28 -24.51
C LYS A 137 0.95 7.30 -24.94
N ARG A 138 0.11 6.41 -24.41
CA ARG A 138 -1.34 6.44 -24.65
C ARG A 138 -1.91 7.77 -24.18
N ILE A 139 -1.70 8.12 -22.91
CA ILE A 139 -2.26 9.34 -22.30
C ILE A 139 -1.86 10.60 -23.08
N ARG A 140 -0.57 10.73 -23.43
CA ARG A 140 -0.06 11.81 -24.32
C ARG A 140 -0.76 11.87 -25.68
N ASN A 141 -0.99 10.72 -26.32
CA ASN A 141 -1.64 10.65 -27.64
C ASN A 141 -3.14 10.97 -27.55
N ASP A 142 -3.83 10.42 -26.55
CA ASP A 142 -5.28 10.58 -26.36
C ASP A 142 -5.62 12.01 -25.94
N PHE A 143 -4.76 12.67 -25.15
CA PHE A 143 -4.83 14.10 -24.88
C PHE A 143 -4.64 14.92 -26.17
N ALA A 144 -3.54 14.69 -26.91
CA ALA A 144 -3.24 15.44 -28.13
C ALA A 144 -4.24 15.22 -29.29
N ALA A 145 -5.01 14.13 -29.26
CA ALA A 145 -6.06 13.83 -30.23
C ALA A 145 -7.48 14.17 -29.73
N ASN A 146 -7.65 14.46 -28.43
CA ASN A 146 -8.93 14.52 -27.73
C ASN A 146 -9.78 13.24 -27.92
N THR A 147 -9.18 12.08 -27.62
CA THR A 147 -9.77 10.74 -27.80
C THR A 147 -9.65 9.83 -26.58
N ALA A 148 -9.50 10.38 -25.37
CA ALA A 148 -9.56 9.57 -24.15
C ALA A 148 -10.96 8.97 -23.96
N ASP A 149 -11.00 7.72 -23.51
CA ASP A 149 -12.20 6.93 -23.26
C ASP A 149 -12.23 6.34 -21.84
N TYR A 150 -11.38 6.88 -20.96
CA TYR A 150 -11.21 6.58 -19.53
C TYR A 150 -11.27 7.86 -18.69
N GLN A 151 -11.80 7.76 -17.47
CA GLN A 151 -12.06 8.88 -16.56
C GLN A 151 -10.95 9.05 -15.53
N VAL A 152 -10.21 7.99 -15.22
CA VAL A 152 -9.19 7.94 -14.17
C VAL A 152 -7.97 7.20 -14.69
N ILE A 153 -6.77 7.62 -14.30
CA ILE A 153 -5.53 6.85 -14.52
C ILE A 153 -5.01 6.40 -13.15
N ALA A 154 -4.59 5.13 -13.04
CA ALA A 154 -4.07 4.58 -11.79
C ALA A 154 -2.87 3.65 -12.07
N ASN A 155 -1.73 3.95 -11.45
CA ASN A 155 -0.49 3.21 -11.66
C ASN A 155 0.49 3.45 -10.50
N GLY A 156 1.66 2.80 -10.53
CA GLY A 156 2.77 3.20 -9.66
C GLY A 156 3.06 4.71 -9.78
N SER A 157 3.21 5.38 -8.64
CA SER A 157 3.40 6.84 -8.53
C SER A 157 4.52 7.41 -9.41
N SER A 158 5.66 6.73 -9.52
CA SER A 158 6.75 7.12 -10.44
C SER A 158 6.40 7.02 -11.95
N VAL A 159 5.30 6.35 -12.30
CA VAL A 159 4.75 6.29 -13.67
C VAL A 159 3.70 7.39 -13.91
N ILE A 160 2.94 7.77 -12.88
CA ILE A 160 1.96 8.88 -12.94
C ILE A 160 2.68 10.25 -12.90
N ALA A 161 3.68 10.41 -12.03
CA ALA A 161 4.29 11.71 -11.73
C ALA A 161 4.73 12.52 -12.97
N PRO A 162 5.37 11.95 -14.01
CA PRO A 162 5.72 12.73 -15.22
C PRO A 162 4.51 13.32 -15.96
N LEU A 163 3.35 12.66 -15.92
CA LEU A 163 2.12 13.13 -16.58
C LEU A 163 1.49 14.33 -15.87
N THR A 164 1.80 14.52 -14.58
CA THR A 164 1.40 15.71 -13.81
C THR A 164 2.23 16.93 -14.25
N VAL A 165 3.56 16.79 -14.36
CA VAL A 165 4.48 17.85 -14.82
C VAL A 165 4.23 18.22 -16.28
N GLU A 166 3.75 17.26 -17.08
CA GLU A 166 3.36 17.48 -18.49
C GLU A 166 1.95 18.08 -18.66
N GLY A 167 1.24 18.38 -17.56
CA GLY A 167 -0.05 19.09 -17.58
C GLY A 167 -1.24 18.25 -18.03
N TYR A 168 -1.21 16.92 -17.85
CA TYR A 168 -2.29 16.01 -18.29
C TYR A 168 -3.24 15.55 -17.18
N CYS A 169 -3.11 16.10 -15.97
CA CYS A 169 -3.92 15.77 -14.79
C CYS A 169 -4.51 17.05 -14.21
N TYR A 170 -5.70 16.98 -13.60
CA TYR A 170 -6.20 18.09 -12.78
C TYR A 170 -5.45 18.18 -11.45
N ASP A 171 -5.35 19.40 -10.91
CA ASP A 171 -5.04 19.62 -9.50
C ASP A 171 -6.29 19.27 -8.67
N LEU A 172 -6.16 18.29 -7.78
CA LEU A 172 -7.26 17.79 -6.96
C LEU A 172 -7.71 18.80 -5.89
N TYR A 173 -6.86 19.77 -5.53
CA TYR A 173 -7.23 20.87 -4.64
C TYR A 173 -8.02 22.00 -5.35
N ASN A 174 -8.04 22.03 -6.68
CA ASN A 174 -8.67 23.09 -7.47
C ASN A 174 -9.70 22.56 -8.48
N LEU A 175 -10.59 21.68 -8.04
CA LEU A 175 -11.69 21.13 -8.84
C LEU A 175 -13.01 21.88 -8.58
N GLU A 176 -13.51 22.65 -9.56
CA GLU A 176 -14.87 23.20 -9.51
C GLU A 176 -15.93 22.07 -9.55
N ASP A 177 -17.05 22.26 -8.84
CA ASP A 177 -18.19 21.32 -8.70
C ASP A 177 -17.80 19.87 -8.33
N SER A 178 -16.69 19.70 -7.60
CA SER A 178 -16.19 18.42 -7.08
C SER A 178 -16.98 17.88 -5.88
N TYR A 179 -17.03 16.56 -5.77
CA TYR A 179 -17.52 15.81 -4.61
C TYR A 179 -16.41 15.09 -3.81
N LEU A 180 -15.13 15.34 -4.09
CA LEU A 180 -14.02 14.77 -3.32
C LEU A 180 -13.84 15.52 -2.00
N GLU A 181 -14.18 14.91 -0.86
CA GLU A 181 -13.94 15.47 0.47
C GLU A 181 -12.55 15.03 0.96
N LEU A 182 -11.48 15.60 0.39
CA LEU A 182 -10.10 15.11 0.59
C LEU A 182 -9.60 15.12 2.05
N GLU A 183 -10.23 15.88 2.94
CA GLU A 183 -9.93 15.92 4.38
C GLU A 183 -10.57 14.74 5.16
N GLU A 184 -11.47 13.97 4.54
CA GLU A 184 -12.13 12.83 5.18
C GLU A 184 -11.28 11.56 5.20
N GLU A 185 -11.56 10.70 6.18
CA GLU A 185 -10.63 9.68 6.65
C GLU A 185 -10.30 8.53 5.67
N TRP A 186 -10.96 8.46 4.51
CA TRP A 186 -10.69 7.50 3.43
C TRP A 186 -9.69 7.98 2.37
N TRP A 187 -9.27 9.24 2.40
CA TRP A 187 -8.17 9.75 1.57
C TRP A 187 -6.87 9.77 2.39
N ASP A 188 -5.72 9.47 1.78
CA ASP A 188 -4.44 9.35 2.52
C ASP A 188 -3.80 10.73 2.75
N PRO A 189 -3.81 11.26 4.00
CA PRO A 189 -3.21 12.56 4.30
C PRO A 189 -1.70 12.58 4.09
N VAL A 190 -1.02 11.42 4.10
CA VAL A 190 0.42 11.37 3.81
C VAL A 190 0.69 11.64 2.33
N THR A 191 -0.18 11.19 1.41
CA THR A 191 -0.05 11.62 0.00
C THR A 191 -0.31 13.10 -0.18
N GLN A 192 -1.21 13.66 0.62
CA GLN A 192 -1.52 15.10 0.60
C GLN A 192 -0.37 15.94 1.15
N GLU A 193 0.20 15.58 2.30
CA GLU A 193 1.31 16.28 2.95
C GLU A 193 2.63 16.11 2.20
N ASP A 194 2.98 14.91 1.74
CA ASP A 194 4.28 14.66 1.11
C ASP A 194 4.30 14.87 -0.43
N MET A 195 3.23 14.55 -1.17
CA MET A 195 3.26 14.51 -2.65
C MET A 195 2.75 15.78 -3.35
N SER A 196 2.16 16.72 -2.63
CA SER A 196 1.86 18.05 -3.16
C SER A 196 3.14 18.88 -3.39
N ILE A 197 3.09 19.87 -4.28
CA ILE A 197 4.15 20.86 -4.47
C ILE A 197 3.51 22.23 -4.65
N GLY A 198 3.90 23.21 -3.83
CA GLY A 198 3.43 24.60 -3.95
C GLY A 198 1.94 24.78 -3.70
N HIS A 199 1.31 23.85 -2.96
CA HIS A 199 -0.13 23.72 -2.74
C HIS A 199 -0.94 23.16 -3.92
N HIS A 200 -0.31 22.40 -4.83
CA HIS A 200 -1.00 21.60 -5.86
C HIS A 200 -0.86 20.09 -5.61
N LEU A 201 -1.90 19.31 -5.87
CA LEU A 201 -1.93 17.86 -5.70
C LEU A 201 -2.56 17.16 -6.92
N TYR A 202 -1.72 16.72 -7.87
CA TYR A 202 -2.19 16.10 -9.12
C TYR A 202 -2.40 14.58 -9.05
N MET A 203 -2.10 13.93 -7.92
CA MET A 203 -2.19 12.47 -7.73
C MET A 203 -2.30 12.13 -6.23
N ILE A 204 -3.11 11.13 -5.87
CA ILE A 204 -3.45 10.80 -4.48
C ILE A 204 -3.59 9.29 -4.22
N SER A 205 -3.47 8.88 -2.95
CA SER A 205 -3.87 7.55 -2.44
C SER A 205 -5.00 7.64 -1.41
N GLY A 206 -5.52 6.51 -1.00
CA GLY A 206 -6.59 6.36 -0.02
C GLY A 206 -7.21 4.97 -0.14
N ASP A 207 -8.23 4.70 0.68
CA ASP A 207 -8.91 3.39 0.78
C ASP A 207 -9.45 2.86 -0.56
N ILE A 208 -9.64 3.71 -1.58
CA ILE A 208 -9.95 3.32 -2.96
C ILE A 208 -8.92 2.35 -3.57
N MET A 209 -7.72 2.31 -3.00
CA MET A 209 -6.63 1.37 -3.28
C MET A 209 -6.22 0.66 -1.98
N ILE A 210 -5.44 -0.41 -2.11
CA ILE A 210 -5.03 -1.27 -0.97
C ILE A 210 -3.50 -1.44 -0.95
N LEU A 211 -2.85 -1.03 -2.04
CA LEU A 211 -1.46 -1.36 -2.35
C LEU A 211 -0.46 -0.40 -1.73
N ASP A 212 -0.91 0.79 -1.33
CA ASP A 212 -0.21 1.69 -0.43
C ASP A 212 0.12 1.01 0.91
N ASP A 213 -0.85 0.36 1.55
CA ASP A 213 -0.62 -0.50 2.71
C ASP A 213 0.35 -1.64 2.36
N GLN A 214 0.03 -2.41 1.30
CA GLN A 214 0.77 -3.62 0.94
C GLN A 214 2.26 -3.35 0.64
N PHE A 215 2.57 -2.19 0.06
CA PHE A 215 3.92 -1.79 -0.34
C PHE A 215 4.57 -0.76 0.58
N THR A 216 4.00 -0.51 1.77
CA THR A 216 4.72 0.14 2.88
C THR A 216 5.81 -0.80 3.42
N TYR A 217 7.00 -0.26 3.73
CA TYR A 217 8.14 -1.00 4.26
C TYR A 217 8.12 -1.13 5.79
N ALA A 218 8.57 -2.28 6.28
CA ALA A 218 8.65 -2.61 7.68
C ALA A 218 9.87 -3.50 7.97
N MET A 219 10.27 -3.58 9.24
CA MET A 219 11.34 -4.45 9.70
C MET A 219 10.76 -5.76 10.23
N PHE A 220 10.89 -6.85 9.49
CA PHE A 220 10.56 -8.17 10.00
C PHE A 220 11.70 -8.68 10.89
N PHE A 221 11.35 -9.40 11.95
CA PHE A 221 12.32 -10.02 12.84
C PHE A 221 11.97 -11.47 13.19
N ASN A 222 13.00 -12.28 13.40
CA ASN A 222 12.88 -13.66 13.83
C ASN A 222 12.74 -13.71 15.37
N LYS A 223 11.60 -14.22 15.85
CA LYS A 223 11.29 -14.33 17.28
C LYS A 223 12.12 -15.41 17.96
N ASP A 224 12.31 -16.56 17.31
CA ASP A 224 13.10 -17.66 17.86
C ASP A 224 14.55 -17.20 18.17
N ILE A 225 15.16 -16.41 17.28
CA ILE A 225 16.49 -15.81 17.51
C ILE A 225 16.43 -14.74 18.60
N ALA A 226 15.41 -13.87 18.62
CA ALA A 226 15.29 -12.83 19.63
C ALA A 226 15.14 -13.40 21.06
N GLU A 227 14.30 -14.43 21.23
CA GLU A 227 14.07 -15.12 22.51
C GLU A 227 15.33 -15.83 23.03
N ASN A 228 16.15 -16.41 22.15
CA ASN A 228 17.43 -17.03 22.53
C ASN A 228 18.46 -16.03 23.12
N TYR A 229 18.22 -14.72 23.00
CA TYR A 229 19.06 -13.65 23.55
C TYR A 229 18.31 -12.78 24.58
N ASP A 230 17.19 -13.26 25.13
CA ASP A 230 16.30 -12.54 26.06
C ASP A 230 15.77 -11.19 25.50
N TYR A 231 15.72 -11.02 24.16
CA TYR A 231 15.25 -9.79 23.52
C TYR A 231 13.75 -9.81 23.21
N ASN A 232 13.04 -8.72 23.52
CA ASN A 232 11.70 -8.43 23.02
C ASN A 232 11.69 -7.07 22.28
N PRO A 233 11.80 -7.07 20.93
CA PRO A 233 11.82 -5.84 20.14
C PRO A 233 10.58 -4.95 20.30
N TYR A 234 9.39 -5.52 20.49
CA TYR A 234 8.15 -4.75 20.64
C TYR A 234 8.20 -3.81 21.84
N GLN A 235 8.84 -4.22 22.95
CA GLN A 235 8.99 -3.35 24.13
C GLN A 235 9.85 -2.11 23.84
N TYR A 236 10.86 -2.21 22.98
CA TYR A 236 11.59 -1.01 22.53
C TYR A 236 10.71 -0.07 21.69
N VAL A 237 9.74 -0.59 20.92
CA VAL A 237 8.78 0.25 20.19
C VAL A 237 7.80 0.92 21.16
N TYR A 238 7.22 0.17 22.10
CA TYR A 238 6.30 0.71 23.10
C TYR A 238 6.93 1.74 24.04
N GLU A 239 8.23 1.61 24.34
CA GLU A 239 8.97 2.60 25.15
C GLU A 239 9.49 3.82 24.33
N ASN A 240 9.22 3.88 23.02
CA ASN A 240 9.75 4.84 22.04
C ASN A 240 11.30 4.86 21.87
N LYS A 241 11.94 3.70 22.09
CA LYS A 241 13.41 3.50 22.11
C LYS A 241 13.96 2.64 20.96
N TRP A 242 13.08 2.09 20.12
CA TRP A 242 13.49 1.31 18.95
C TRP A 242 14.26 2.20 17.95
N THR A 243 15.59 2.15 18.03
CA THR A 243 16.53 2.98 17.29
C THR A 243 17.53 2.13 16.52
N MET A 244 18.20 2.73 15.54
CA MET A 244 19.26 2.07 14.77
C MET A 244 20.42 1.57 15.62
N ASP A 245 20.73 2.24 16.74
CA ASP A 245 21.77 1.78 17.66
C ASP A 245 21.32 0.53 18.43
N VAL A 246 20.06 0.49 18.90
CA VAL A 246 19.48 -0.71 19.54
C VAL A 246 19.43 -1.88 18.56
N MET A 247 18.97 -1.65 17.32
CA MET A 247 18.99 -2.67 16.26
C MET A 247 20.42 -3.18 16.00
N TYR A 248 21.40 -2.29 15.87
CA TYR A 248 22.77 -2.69 15.54
C TYR A 248 23.50 -3.40 16.71
N GLU A 249 23.21 -3.07 17.97
CA GLU A 249 23.70 -3.86 19.11
C GLU A 249 23.08 -5.27 19.15
N MET A 250 21.77 -5.41 18.86
CA MET A 250 21.15 -6.73 18.68
C MET A 250 21.80 -7.51 17.52
N MET A 251 22.03 -6.87 16.38
CA MET A 251 22.72 -7.48 15.23
C MET A 251 24.14 -7.96 15.58
N LYS A 252 24.90 -7.21 16.40
CA LYS A 252 26.24 -7.61 16.86
C LYS A 252 26.21 -8.79 17.82
N ALA A 253 25.16 -8.90 18.65
CA ALA A 253 25.03 -9.97 19.62
C ALA A 253 24.71 -11.33 18.95
N VAL A 254 23.82 -11.32 17.95
CA VAL A 254 23.36 -12.55 17.27
C VAL A 254 24.27 -13.02 16.13
N ALA A 255 25.05 -12.12 15.53
CA ALA A 255 25.86 -12.46 14.36
C ALA A 255 26.99 -13.42 14.71
N HIS A 256 26.98 -14.59 14.08
CA HIS A 256 27.89 -15.69 14.37
C HIS A 256 28.24 -16.47 13.10
N SER A 257 29.51 -16.83 12.93
CA SER A 257 29.94 -17.74 11.86
C SER A 257 30.38 -19.09 12.40
N GLY A 258 29.92 -20.17 11.76
CA GLY A 258 30.27 -21.54 12.12
C GLY A 258 31.70 -21.93 11.72
N GLU A 259 32.08 -21.65 10.47
CA GLU A 259 33.45 -21.87 9.95
C GLU A 259 34.40 -20.66 10.16
N GLY A 260 33.93 -19.59 10.82
CA GLY A 260 34.75 -18.48 11.32
C GLY A 260 34.96 -17.31 10.36
N THR A 261 34.26 -17.26 9.22
CA THR A 261 34.16 -16.09 8.33
C THR A 261 32.79 -16.04 7.67
N MET A 262 32.02 -14.97 7.91
CA MET A 262 30.65 -14.82 7.41
C MET A 262 30.52 -14.98 5.89
N ASP A 263 29.68 -15.92 5.44
CA ASP A 263 29.37 -16.27 4.05
C ASP A 263 27.85 -16.48 3.85
N VAL A 264 27.40 -16.48 2.60
CA VAL A 264 25.98 -16.70 2.21
C VAL A 264 25.78 -17.97 1.37
N GLU A 265 26.85 -18.74 1.15
CA GLU A 265 26.83 -20.03 0.46
C GLU A 265 26.78 -21.23 1.43
N ASN A 266 27.22 -21.06 2.69
CA ASN A 266 27.18 -22.09 3.73
C ASN A 266 26.08 -21.76 4.76
N GLY A 267 25.15 -22.70 4.98
CA GLY A 267 23.96 -22.52 5.81
C GLY A 267 24.18 -22.82 7.29
N ASP A 268 25.26 -22.30 7.87
CA ASP A 268 25.62 -22.41 9.28
C ASP A 268 25.92 -21.06 9.95
N ASP A 269 26.05 -19.99 9.16
CA ASP A 269 26.26 -18.63 9.64
C ASP A 269 24.91 -17.94 9.99
N THR A 270 24.85 -17.32 11.17
CA THR A 270 23.70 -16.52 11.63
C THR A 270 23.96 -15.04 11.42
N TRP A 271 23.08 -14.37 10.68
CA TRP A 271 23.19 -12.97 10.31
C TRP A 271 22.41 -12.05 11.25
N GLY A 272 22.93 -10.84 11.49
CA GLY A 272 22.20 -9.78 12.18
C GLY A 272 21.07 -9.22 11.31
N LEU A 273 21.38 -8.94 10.03
CA LEU A 273 20.41 -8.47 9.04
C LEU A 273 20.69 -9.06 7.65
N VAL A 274 19.64 -9.42 6.92
CA VAL A 274 19.72 -9.78 5.50
C VAL A 274 18.77 -8.93 4.66
N GLY A 275 19.13 -8.64 3.40
CA GLY A 275 18.35 -7.70 2.58
C GLY A 275 18.92 -7.43 1.18
N VAL A 276 18.67 -6.23 0.67
CA VAL A 276 19.12 -5.67 -0.61
C VAL A 276 19.69 -4.26 -0.44
N HIS A 277 20.47 -3.75 -1.39
CA HIS A 277 21.07 -2.40 -1.28
C HIS A 277 20.05 -1.26 -1.12
N PHE A 278 18.84 -1.42 -1.67
CA PHE A 278 17.75 -0.43 -1.56
C PHE A 278 17.20 -0.27 -0.13
N ASP A 279 17.48 -1.20 0.78
CA ASP A 279 17.08 -1.10 2.19
C ASP A 279 17.81 0.06 2.90
N THR A 280 18.92 0.53 2.34
CA THR A 280 19.59 1.77 2.74
C THR A 280 18.63 2.97 2.68
N TYR A 281 17.83 3.10 1.62
CA TYR A 281 16.85 4.18 1.46
C TYR A 281 15.69 4.01 2.48
N GLN A 282 15.23 2.79 2.69
CA GLN A 282 14.18 2.50 3.69
C GLN A 282 14.61 2.88 5.10
N MET A 283 15.88 2.63 5.46
CA MET A 283 16.44 3.07 6.74
C MET A 283 16.59 4.59 6.81
N ILE A 284 17.00 5.27 5.73
CA ILE A 284 17.06 6.75 5.67
C ILE A 284 15.69 7.39 5.98
N MET A 285 14.62 6.76 5.50
CA MET A 285 13.25 7.20 5.76
C MET A 285 12.81 6.86 7.20
N GLY A 286 13.17 5.68 7.72
CA GLY A 286 12.97 5.34 9.15
C GLY A 286 13.69 6.28 10.13
N ALA A 287 14.81 6.86 9.71
CA ALA A 287 15.55 7.91 10.42
C ALA A 287 14.86 9.30 10.39
N GLY A 288 13.75 9.47 9.68
CA GLY A 288 13.11 10.76 9.45
C GLY A 288 14.01 11.74 8.69
N THR A 289 14.76 11.23 7.69
CA THR A 289 15.76 12.00 6.94
C THR A 289 15.61 11.91 5.41
N PRO A 290 14.45 12.28 4.84
CA PRO A 290 14.22 12.26 3.39
C PRO A 290 15.24 13.13 2.62
N GLN A 291 15.33 12.94 1.30
CA GLN A 291 16.25 13.70 0.45
C GLN A 291 15.82 15.16 0.27
N VAL A 292 14.53 15.46 0.43
CA VAL A 292 13.97 16.82 0.52
C VAL A 292 13.08 16.99 1.75
N ASN A 293 13.01 18.21 2.25
CA ASN A 293 11.99 18.69 3.19
C ASN A 293 11.14 19.74 2.48
N LYS A 294 9.91 20.00 2.94
CA LYS A 294 9.09 21.13 2.47
C LYS A 294 9.43 22.43 3.21
N ASN A 295 9.21 23.57 2.56
CA ASN A 295 9.32 24.90 3.15
C ASN A 295 7.94 25.42 3.66
N GLN A 296 7.81 26.72 3.94
CA GLN A 296 6.55 27.33 4.41
C GLN A 296 5.52 27.58 3.29
N ASP A 297 5.93 27.46 2.03
CA ASP A 297 5.17 27.70 0.81
C ASP A 297 4.93 26.38 0.05
N ASP A 298 4.99 25.24 0.76
CA ASP A 298 4.85 23.86 0.25
C ASP A 298 5.87 23.44 -0.83
N LEU A 299 6.95 24.20 -1.01
CA LEU A 299 7.99 23.88 -2.00
C LEU A 299 9.04 22.91 -1.43
N PRO A 300 9.46 21.89 -2.21
CA PRO A 300 10.52 20.97 -1.83
C PRO A 300 11.88 21.68 -1.81
N VAL A 301 12.72 21.34 -0.82
CA VAL A 301 14.06 21.88 -0.59
C VAL A 301 15.02 20.74 -0.25
N PHE A 302 16.18 20.69 -0.89
CA PHE A 302 17.18 19.65 -0.69
C PHE A 302 17.66 19.54 0.77
N ALA A 303 17.55 18.33 1.33
CA ALA A 303 17.79 18.04 2.74
C ALA A 303 18.99 17.08 3.00
N MET A 304 19.50 16.36 2.00
CA MET A 304 20.60 15.39 2.20
C MET A 304 21.91 16.02 2.71
N ASN A 305 22.08 17.34 2.58
CA ASN A 305 23.25 18.09 3.09
C ASN A 305 23.06 18.63 4.52
N LEU A 306 21.91 18.39 5.16
CA LEU A 306 21.68 18.74 6.55
C LEU A 306 22.48 17.80 7.48
N GLU A 307 22.95 18.34 8.60
CA GLU A 307 23.81 17.59 9.55
C GLU A 307 23.13 16.31 10.07
N ARG A 308 21.80 16.35 10.31
CA ARG A 308 21.03 15.16 10.71
C ARG A 308 21.03 14.09 9.62
N ASN A 309 20.71 14.43 8.38
CA ASN A 309 20.64 13.51 7.24
C ASN A 309 22.02 12.91 6.92
N ILE A 310 23.10 13.72 6.99
CA ILE A 310 24.48 13.26 6.86
C ILE A 310 24.84 12.24 7.96
N ASN A 311 24.52 12.55 9.22
CA ASN A 311 24.86 11.69 10.36
C ASN A 311 23.99 10.42 10.43
N ALA A 312 22.73 10.48 9.97
CA ALA A 312 21.87 9.34 9.74
C ALA A 312 22.45 8.41 8.67
N PHE A 313 22.83 8.97 7.51
CA PHE A 313 23.50 8.21 6.47
C PHE A 313 24.81 7.55 6.97
N PHE A 314 25.63 8.23 7.78
CA PHE A 314 26.82 7.59 8.34
C PHE A 314 26.49 6.36 9.21
N LYS A 315 25.50 6.48 10.11
CA LYS A 315 25.05 5.37 10.97
C LYS A 315 24.52 4.20 10.13
N ILE A 316 23.65 4.49 9.17
CA ILE A 316 23.06 3.50 8.27
C ILE A 316 24.15 2.84 7.41
N PHE A 317 25.06 3.61 6.82
CA PHE A 317 26.17 3.08 6.02
C PHE A 317 27.03 2.10 6.82
N ASP A 318 27.35 2.41 8.08
CA ASP A 318 28.11 1.49 8.95
C ASP A 318 27.33 0.19 9.19
N ILE A 319 26.02 0.25 9.45
CA ILE A 319 25.16 -0.93 9.60
C ILE A 319 25.12 -1.77 8.31
N VAL A 320 24.84 -1.14 7.16
CA VAL A 320 24.61 -1.87 5.90
C VAL A 320 25.89 -2.34 5.20
N THR A 321 27.06 -1.82 5.59
CA THR A 321 28.37 -2.26 5.06
C THR A 321 29.20 -3.12 6.01
N ASP A 322 28.77 -3.32 7.25
CA ASP A 322 29.39 -4.26 8.18
C ASP A 322 29.14 -5.72 7.77
N ARG A 323 30.04 -6.25 6.95
CA ARG A 323 30.00 -7.61 6.40
C ARG A 323 30.11 -8.73 7.44
N GLU A 324 30.36 -8.41 8.71
CA GLU A 324 30.35 -9.38 9.81
C GLU A 324 29.00 -9.41 10.56
N ARG A 325 28.02 -8.57 10.18
CA ARG A 325 26.63 -8.60 10.70
C ARG A 325 25.56 -8.54 9.62
N THR A 326 25.85 -7.99 8.44
CA THR A 326 24.87 -7.68 7.40
C THR A 326 25.21 -8.33 6.06
N ALA A 327 24.25 -9.07 5.48
CA ALA A 327 24.35 -9.58 4.12
C ALA A 327 23.27 -8.97 3.22
N LEU A 328 23.69 -8.09 2.31
CA LEU A 328 22.82 -7.56 1.24
C LEU A 328 23.10 -8.29 -0.07
N LYS A 329 22.05 -8.73 -0.76
CA LYS A 329 22.08 -9.49 -2.02
C LYS A 329 23.15 -9.01 -3.00
N GLU A 330 23.16 -7.71 -3.32
CA GLU A 330 24.04 -7.14 -4.35
C GLU A 330 25.50 -6.95 -3.89
N THR A 331 25.83 -7.37 -2.65
CA THR A 331 27.20 -7.52 -2.15
C THR A 331 27.84 -8.85 -2.58
N TYR A 332 27.02 -9.83 -2.97
CA TYR A 332 27.42 -11.21 -3.29
C TYR A 332 27.07 -11.60 -4.73
N TYR A 333 25.89 -11.18 -5.20
CA TYR A 333 25.36 -11.48 -6.53
C TYR A 333 25.07 -10.18 -7.30
N LYS A 334 24.58 -10.28 -8.54
CA LYS A 334 24.01 -9.10 -9.22
C LYS A 334 22.56 -8.87 -8.80
N TRP A 335 22.05 -7.67 -9.05
CA TRP A 335 20.64 -7.33 -8.85
C TRP A 335 19.69 -8.21 -9.67
N ASP A 336 20.11 -8.67 -10.86
CA ASP A 336 19.36 -9.52 -11.78
C ASP A 336 19.64 -11.03 -11.62
N ASP A 337 20.49 -11.43 -10.68
CA ASP A 337 20.87 -12.84 -10.49
C ASP A 337 19.82 -13.59 -9.65
N PRO A 338 19.19 -14.66 -10.18
CA PRO A 338 18.22 -15.45 -9.42
C PRO A 338 18.82 -16.19 -8.23
N LEU A 339 20.14 -16.42 -8.19
CA LEU A 339 20.81 -16.97 -7.00
C LEU A 339 20.83 -15.98 -5.84
N GLY A 340 20.69 -14.68 -6.12
CA GLY A 340 20.65 -13.61 -5.11
C GLY A 340 19.52 -13.74 -4.09
N ALA A 341 18.45 -14.49 -4.41
CA ALA A 341 17.38 -14.81 -3.48
C ALA A 341 17.87 -15.58 -2.23
N LYS A 342 18.98 -16.34 -2.34
CA LYS A 342 19.61 -17.03 -1.21
C LYS A 342 19.85 -16.13 -0.01
N VAL A 343 20.26 -14.87 -0.25
CA VAL A 343 20.67 -13.95 0.83
C VAL A 343 19.48 -13.63 1.73
N THR A 344 18.35 -13.21 1.15
CA THR A 344 17.10 -13.00 1.91
C THR A 344 16.53 -14.31 2.45
N ASP A 345 16.80 -15.45 1.79
CA ASP A 345 16.29 -16.76 2.24
C ASP A 345 16.93 -17.25 3.53
N HIS A 346 18.02 -16.64 4.01
CA HIS A 346 18.53 -16.88 5.36
C HIS A 346 17.50 -16.51 6.44
N PHE A 347 16.62 -15.51 6.20
CA PHE A 347 15.57 -15.16 7.16
C PHE A 347 14.55 -16.30 7.32
N PHE A 348 13.93 -16.75 6.24
CA PHE A 348 12.91 -17.82 6.27
C PHE A 348 13.47 -19.17 6.77
N ASN A 349 14.77 -19.39 6.63
CA ASN A 349 15.49 -20.58 7.10
C ASN A 349 16.00 -20.48 8.55
N GLY A 350 15.69 -19.41 9.29
CA GLY A 350 16.10 -19.26 10.70
C GLY A 350 17.57 -18.87 10.92
N MET A 351 18.20 -18.25 9.92
CA MET A 351 19.61 -17.85 9.90
C MET A 351 19.81 -16.32 9.86
N ALA A 352 18.77 -15.53 10.09
CA ALA A 352 18.90 -14.07 10.21
C ALA A 352 17.90 -13.48 11.22
N LEU A 353 18.36 -12.56 12.08
CA LEU A 353 17.49 -11.87 13.03
C LEU A 353 16.55 -10.87 12.35
N PHE A 354 17.06 -10.02 11.46
CA PHE A 354 16.29 -8.95 10.82
C PHE A 354 16.20 -9.07 9.30
N PHE A 355 15.05 -8.69 8.73
CA PHE A 355 14.79 -8.60 7.30
C PHE A 355 13.84 -7.43 6.99
N PRO A 356 14.35 -6.27 6.52
CA PRO A 356 13.48 -5.21 6.00
C PRO A 356 12.81 -5.64 4.69
N THR A 357 11.49 -5.52 4.61
CA THR A 357 10.73 -5.73 3.36
C THR A 357 9.34 -5.11 3.45
N THR A 358 8.55 -5.15 2.38
CA THR A 358 7.19 -4.58 2.37
C THR A 358 6.20 -5.44 3.17
N VAL A 359 5.13 -4.84 3.71
CA VAL A 359 4.11 -5.56 4.51
C VAL A 359 3.52 -6.75 3.75
N SER A 360 3.35 -6.66 2.42
CA SER A 360 2.98 -7.75 1.51
C SER A 360 3.84 -9.03 1.66
N GLY A 361 5.04 -8.93 2.24
CA GLY A 361 5.90 -10.05 2.64
C GLY A 361 5.18 -11.13 3.46
N VAL A 362 4.22 -10.76 4.34
CA VAL A 362 3.41 -11.73 5.11
C VAL A 362 2.58 -12.66 4.22
N SER A 363 2.21 -12.20 3.02
CA SER A 363 1.43 -12.96 2.06
C SER A 363 2.29 -13.71 1.04
N SER A 364 3.61 -13.50 1.01
CA SER A 364 4.55 -14.24 0.17
C SER A 364 4.54 -15.74 0.48
N GLU A 365 4.82 -16.59 -0.52
CA GLU A 365 4.87 -18.04 -0.29
C GLU A 365 5.96 -18.44 0.71
N LYS A 366 7.11 -17.76 0.67
CA LYS A 366 8.23 -18.05 1.58
C LYS A 366 7.85 -17.79 3.04
N MET A 367 7.22 -16.65 3.34
CA MET A 367 6.79 -16.33 4.70
C MET A 367 5.64 -17.23 5.20
N ARG A 368 4.79 -17.76 4.31
CA ARG A 368 3.74 -18.73 4.66
C ARG A 368 4.26 -20.15 4.92
N ASN A 369 5.40 -20.50 4.34
CA ASN A 369 5.99 -21.84 4.38
C ASN A 369 7.23 -21.92 5.30
N ALA A 370 7.63 -20.81 5.92
CA ALA A 370 8.75 -20.76 6.86
C ALA A 370 8.39 -21.48 8.17
N GLU A 371 9.36 -22.18 8.76
CA GLU A 371 9.19 -22.87 10.05
C GLU A 371 9.50 -21.96 11.26
N ILE A 372 9.91 -20.71 11.02
CA ILE A 372 10.24 -19.72 12.06
C ILE A 372 9.00 -18.99 12.59
N HIS A 373 9.04 -18.62 13.86
CA HIS A 373 8.17 -17.58 14.40
C HIS A 373 8.79 -16.22 14.06
N TYR A 374 8.01 -15.32 13.47
CA TYR A 374 8.45 -13.97 13.12
C TYR A 374 7.48 -12.92 13.66
N GLY A 375 7.96 -11.69 13.74
CA GLY A 375 7.17 -10.50 14.02
C GLY A 375 7.48 -9.39 13.02
N ILE A 376 6.71 -8.30 13.08
CA ILE A 376 6.90 -7.10 12.27
C ILE A 376 7.08 -5.88 13.18
N LEU A 377 7.93 -4.94 12.79
CA LEU A 377 8.23 -3.70 13.53
C LEU A 377 8.23 -2.52 12.55
N PRO A 378 7.95 -1.29 13.00
CA PRO A 378 8.31 -0.10 12.23
C PRO A 378 9.82 -0.04 11.98
N MET A 379 10.23 0.73 10.96
CA MET A 379 11.65 0.98 10.74
C MET A 379 12.26 1.71 11.96
N PRO A 380 13.50 1.40 12.34
CA PRO A 380 14.12 1.97 13.54
C PRO A 380 14.41 3.47 13.37
N LYS A 381 14.16 4.24 14.42
CA LYS A 381 14.47 5.68 14.47
C LYS A 381 15.98 5.93 14.41
N TYR A 382 16.40 7.12 13.97
CA TYR A 382 17.81 7.51 14.00
C TYR A 382 18.36 7.56 15.44
N ASP A 383 17.59 8.16 16.34
CA ASP A 383 17.87 8.39 17.76
C ASP A 383 16.56 8.40 18.58
N GLU A 384 16.66 8.48 19.92
CA GLU A 384 15.46 8.58 20.78
C GLU A 384 14.76 9.94 20.63
N ASP A 385 15.50 11.00 20.24
CA ASP A 385 15.02 12.38 20.04
C ASP A 385 14.09 12.55 18.81
N GLN A 386 14.03 11.56 17.92
CA GLN A 386 13.02 11.50 16.85
C GLN A 386 11.64 11.22 17.45
N ASP A 387 10.65 12.12 17.28
CA ASP A 387 9.34 12.00 17.93
C ASP A 387 8.61 10.69 17.59
N ASN A 388 8.38 10.46 16.29
CA ASN A 388 7.62 9.33 15.76
C ASN A 388 8.51 8.31 15.03
N TYR A 389 8.03 7.06 14.98
CA TYR A 389 8.47 6.10 13.98
C TYR A 389 8.10 6.57 12.57
N ALA A 390 8.82 6.12 11.54
CA ALA A 390 8.51 6.42 10.14
C ALA A 390 8.72 5.19 9.26
N SER A 391 7.88 4.99 8.26
CA SER A 391 8.00 3.90 7.28
C SER A 391 7.74 4.40 5.86
N THR A 392 8.69 4.21 4.94
CA THR A 392 8.50 4.59 3.54
C THR A 392 7.68 3.57 2.76
N ILE A 393 7.01 4.06 1.73
CA ILE A 393 6.42 3.26 0.67
C ILE A 393 7.49 2.74 -0.30
N ASN A 394 7.13 1.79 -1.18
CA ASN A 394 7.97 1.37 -2.29
C ASN A 394 7.65 2.20 -3.55
N PRO A 395 8.54 3.09 -4.03
CA PRO A 395 8.25 4.04 -5.12
C PRO A 395 8.01 3.38 -6.49
N TYR A 396 8.27 2.08 -6.63
CA TYR A 396 7.97 1.30 -7.83
C TYR A 396 6.57 0.66 -7.83
N HIS A 397 5.94 0.53 -6.66
CA HIS A 397 4.66 -0.19 -6.49
C HIS A 397 3.63 0.55 -5.62
N PHE A 398 4.00 1.68 -5.03
CA PHE A 398 3.08 2.61 -4.37
C PHE A 398 2.13 3.20 -5.40
N PHE A 399 0.90 2.68 -5.38
CA PHE A 399 -0.15 3.04 -6.33
C PHE A 399 -0.75 4.38 -5.97
N VAL A 400 -0.96 5.21 -6.99
CA VAL A 400 -1.75 6.44 -6.88
C VAL A 400 -2.71 6.52 -8.05
N MET A 401 -3.75 7.34 -7.90
CA MET A 401 -4.66 7.70 -8.97
C MET A 401 -4.60 9.21 -9.28
N ALA A 402 -4.93 9.56 -10.51
CA ALA A 402 -5.09 10.92 -10.99
C ALA A 402 -6.27 11.00 -11.97
N ILE A 403 -6.86 12.20 -12.09
CA ILE A 403 -7.97 12.47 -13.03
C ILE A 403 -7.40 13.22 -14.24
N PRO A 404 -7.46 12.66 -15.47
CA PRO A 404 -6.98 13.33 -16.67
C PRO A 404 -7.81 14.58 -17.04
N ASN A 405 -7.14 15.70 -17.29
CA ASN A 405 -7.78 17.00 -17.54
C ASN A 405 -8.29 17.23 -18.98
N ASN A 406 -8.38 16.18 -19.80
CA ASN A 406 -9.13 16.20 -21.06
C ASN A 406 -10.62 15.84 -20.90
N ASN A 407 -11.01 15.22 -19.76
CA ASN A 407 -12.41 15.00 -19.42
C ASN A 407 -12.95 16.19 -18.60
N VAL A 408 -13.31 17.27 -19.28
CA VAL A 408 -14.00 18.43 -18.65
C VAL A 408 -15.51 18.21 -18.53
N GLU A 409 -16.06 17.35 -19.39
CA GLU A 409 -17.42 16.83 -19.25
C GLU A 409 -17.44 15.70 -18.20
N ASP A 410 -18.50 15.66 -17.37
CA ASP A 410 -18.76 14.66 -16.32
C ASP A 410 -17.84 14.68 -15.08
N LEU A 411 -17.10 15.76 -14.79
CA LEU A 411 -16.28 15.89 -13.57
C LEU A 411 -17.08 15.71 -12.26
N ASP A 412 -18.32 16.20 -12.22
CA ASP A 412 -19.27 16.01 -11.12
C ASP A 412 -19.53 14.52 -10.84
N LYS A 413 -19.73 13.73 -11.90
CA LYS A 413 -19.93 12.28 -11.82
C LYS A 413 -18.65 11.54 -11.47
N ILE A 414 -17.51 11.94 -12.04
CA ILE A 414 -16.22 11.30 -11.79
C ILE A 414 -15.86 11.43 -10.30
N THR A 415 -15.93 12.65 -9.76
CA THR A 415 -15.63 12.92 -8.34
C THR A 415 -16.64 12.23 -7.42
N PHE A 416 -17.95 12.26 -7.73
CA PHE A 416 -18.98 11.53 -6.97
C PHE A 416 -18.72 10.02 -6.95
N CYS A 417 -18.37 9.41 -8.09
CA CYS A 417 -18.12 7.97 -8.17
C CYS A 417 -16.84 7.56 -7.43
N LEU A 418 -15.81 8.40 -7.48
CA LEU A 418 -14.55 8.21 -6.74
C LEU A 418 -14.76 8.30 -5.23
N GLU A 419 -15.44 9.34 -4.76
CA GLU A 419 -15.78 9.55 -3.36
C GLU A 419 -16.61 8.37 -2.80
N ALA A 420 -17.66 7.98 -3.53
CA ALA A 420 -18.49 6.83 -3.16
C ALA A 420 -17.70 5.51 -3.12
N MET A 421 -16.70 5.37 -3.99
CA MET A 421 -15.84 4.19 -4.07
C MET A 421 -14.77 4.17 -2.97
N ALA A 422 -14.20 5.32 -2.58
CA ALA A 422 -13.25 5.42 -1.47
C ALA A 422 -13.92 5.08 -0.12
N TYR A 423 -15.02 5.78 0.21
CA TYR A 423 -15.81 5.56 1.42
C TYR A 423 -16.19 4.08 1.62
N LEU A 424 -16.69 3.41 0.58
CA LEU A 424 -17.08 2.00 0.68
C LEU A 424 -15.91 1.03 0.67
N SER A 425 -14.76 1.44 0.14
CA SER A 425 -13.55 0.62 0.25
C SER A 425 -13.05 0.59 1.68
N ARG A 426 -13.09 1.71 2.41
CA ARG A 426 -12.79 1.76 3.85
C ARG A 426 -13.64 0.77 4.64
N GLU A 427 -14.95 0.91 4.50
CA GLU A 427 -15.97 0.14 5.22
C GLU A 427 -15.93 -1.36 4.89
N MET A 428 -15.73 -1.73 3.63
CA MET A 428 -15.90 -3.11 3.15
C MET A 428 -14.59 -3.84 2.83
N VAL A 429 -13.57 -3.14 2.34
CA VAL A 429 -12.37 -3.72 1.72
C VAL A 429 -11.14 -3.59 2.62
N THR A 430 -10.79 -2.37 3.06
CA THR A 430 -9.63 -2.12 3.92
C THR A 430 -9.75 -2.85 5.25
N ASN A 431 -10.94 -2.82 5.86
CA ASN A 431 -11.26 -3.62 7.05
C ASN A 431 -10.98 -5.13 6.84
N VAL A 432 -11.35 -5.68 5.67
CA VAL A 432 -11.12 -7.09 5.33
C VAL A 432 -9.64 -7.40 5.01
N TYR A 433 -8.90 -6.45 4.44
CA TYR A 433 -7.45 -6.57 4.31
C TYR A 433 -6.78 -6.58 5.68
N TYR A 434 -7.05 -5.56 6.50
CA TYR A 434 -6.39 -5.35 7.78
C TYR A 434 -6.72 -6.43 8.82
N GLU A 435 -8.01 -6.61 9.17
CA GLU A 435 -8.42 -7.56 10.21
C GLU A 435 -8.31 -9.02 9.75
N ARG A 436 -8.79 -9.34 8.53
CA ARG A 436 -8.85 -10.75 8.08
C ARG A 436 -7.61 -11.24 7.35
N THR A 437 -6.84 -10.37 6.69
CA THR A 437 -5.69 -10.80 5.87
C THR A 437 -4.35 -10.52 6.52
N LEU A 438 -4.19 -9.41 7.26
CA LEU A 438 -3.00 -9.15 8.07
C LEU A 438 -3.12 -9.79 9.46
N LYS A 439 -4.03 -9.31 10.34
CA LYS A 439 -4.09 -9.77 11.74
C LYS A 439 -4.43 -11.26 11.87
N LEU A 440 -5.69 -11.65 11.61
CA LEU A 440 -6.21 -13.00 11.92
C LEU A 440 -5.56 -14.16 11.14
N LYS A 441 -4.86 -13.88 10.04
CA LYS A 441 -4.32 -14.90 9.12
C LYS A 441 -2.80 -15.04 9.15
N ARG A 442 -2.09 -14.07 9.75
CA ARG A 442 -0.61 -14.04 9.80
C ARG A 442 -0.09 -13.99 11.24
N PHE A 443 -0.83 -13.32 12.12
CA PHE A 443 -0.47 -13.09 13.51
C PHE A 443 -1.56 -13.64 14.47
N PRO A 444 -2.04 -14.90 14.31
CA PRO A 444 -3.21 -15.41 15.06
C PRO A 444 -2.96 -15.60 16.56
N ASP A 445 -1.71 -15.76 16.96
CA ASP A 445 -1.25 -15.94 18.34
C ASP A 445 -0.23 -14.84 18.74
N ASP A 446 -0.33 -13.67 18.10
CA ASP A 446 0.63 -12.56 18.22
C ASP A 446 -0.09 -11.21 18.29
N ASP A 447 -0.45 -10.80 19.50
CA ASP A 447 -1.17 -9.54 19.77
C ASP A 447 -0.32 -8.28 19.47
N ASP A 448 1.02 -8.40 19.43
CA ASP A 448 1.94 -7.27 19.26
C ASP A 448 2.06 -6.81 17.79
N SER A 449 2.23 -7.74 16.83
CA SER A 449 2.36 -7.38 15.40
C SER A 449 1.18 -6.56 14.83
N PRO A 450 -0.10 -6.80 15.18
CA PRO A 450 -1.22 -5.91 14.90
C PRO A 450 -0.97 -4.45 15.30
N VAL A 451 -0.47 -4.21 16.51
CA VAL A 451 -0.19 -2.86 17.03
C VAL A 451 1.02 -2.23 16.33
N MET A 452 2.00 -3.04 15.92
CA MET A 452 3.11 -2.57 15.08
C MET A 452 2.62 -2.13 13.70
N LEU A 453 1.63 -2.82 13.10
CA LEU A 453 1.00 -2.38 11.85
C LEU A 453 0.21 -1.07 12.02
N ASP A 454 -0.52 -0.89 13.12
CA ASP A 454 -1.16 0.40 13.47
C ASP A 454 -0.13 1.55 13.52
N ILE A 455 1.09 1.28 14.01
CA ILE A 455 2.18 2.26 14.08
C ILE A 455 2.80 2.50 12.69
N ILE A 456 3.00 1.46 11.89
CA ILE A 456 3.57 1.54 10.53
C ILE A 456 2.66 2.38 9.61
N PHE A 457 1.36 2.08 9.56
CA PHE A 457 0.45 2.76 8.62
C PHE A 457 0.08 4.19 9.05
N ARG A 458 0.06 4.49 10.36
CA ARG A 458 -0.19 5.86 10.84
C ARG A 458 0.96 6.83 10.59
N ASN A 459 2.18 6.32 10.40
CA ASN A 459 3.39 7.13 10.24
C ASN A 459 4.13 6.75 8.94
N ARG A 460 3.41 6.77 7.82
CA ARG A 460 4.04 6.69 6.49
C ARG A 460 4.81 7.98 6.19
N LEU A 461 5.80 7.88 5.30
CA LEU A 461 6.58 9.00 4.79
C LEU A 461 6.97 8.75 3.32
N VAL A 462 6.73 9.71 2.44
CA VAL A 462 7.00 9.62 0.99
C VAL A 462 8.06 10.65 0.59
N ASP A 463 9.22 10.19 0.11
CA ASP A 463 10.23 11.10 -0.44
C ASP A 463 9.82 11.51 -1.85
N ILE A 464 9.16 12.68 -1.97
CA ILE A 464 8.66 13.18 -3.25
C ILE A 464 9.77 13.26 -4.33
N SER A 465 11.03 13.51 -3.94
CA SER A 465 12.14 13.51 -4.89
C SER A 465 12.32 12.17 -5.61
N VAL A 466 12.06 11.07 -4.90
CA VAL A 466 12.19 9.69 -5.38
C VAL A 466 11.02 9.32 -6.29
N ILE A 467 9.85 9.93 -6.10
CA ILE A 467 8.67 9.79 -6.97
C ILE A 467 8.93 10.45 -8.35
N PHE A 468 9.41 11.68 -8.38
CA PHE A 468 9.79 12.38 -9.63
C PHE A 468 11.19 11.97 -10.14
N ASN A 469 11.94 11.21 -9.34
CA ASN A 469 13.32 10.78 -9.54
C ASN A 469 14.28 11.91 -10.02
N TRP A 470 14.23 13.07 -9.36
CA TRP A 470 14.98 14.27 -9.76
C TRP A 470 16.48 13.99 -9.91
N ALA A 471 16.99 14.09 -11.14
CA ALA A 471 18.38 13.80 -11.48
C ALA A 471 18.89 12.39 -11.05
N ASP A 472 18.02 11.38 -11.10
CA ASP A 472 18.25 9.97 -10.73
C ASP A 472 18.53 9.72 -9.23
N CYS A 473 17.88 10.51 -8.37
CA CYS A 473 18.10 10.51 -6.93
C CYS A 473 17.67 9.23 -6.19
N ILE A 474 16.77 8.42 -6.76
CA ILE A 474 16.41 7.08 -6.24
C ILE A 474 17.63 6.16 -6.08
N GLN A 475 18.69 6.38 -6.88
CA GLN A 475 19.93 5.60 -6.82
C GLN A 475 21.03 6.26 -5.98
N TYR A 476 20.84 7.43 -5.37
CA TYR A 476 21.93 8.17 -4.71
C TYR A 476 22.55 7.40 -3.52
N TYR A 477 21.72 6.92 -2.59
CA TYR A 477 22.19 6.11 -1.47
C TYR A 477 22.75 4.75 -1.92
N ASN A 478 22.09 4.10 -2.87
CA ASN A 478 22.59 2.85 -3.49
C ASN A 478 23.99 3.03 -4.06
N ASN A 479 24.22 4.06 -4.88
CA ASN A 479 25.51 4.35 -5.50
C ASN A 479 26.62 4.59 -4.47
N LEU A 480 26.31 5.23 -3.33
CA LEU A 480 27.27 5.41 -2.24
C LEU A 480 27.62 4.07 -1.56
N VAL A 481 26.64 3.22 -1.25
CA VAL A 481 26.86 1.90 -0.62
C VAL A 481 27.57 0.93 -1.56
N PHE A 482 27.15 0.82 -2.83
CA PHE A 482 27.83 0.06 -3.88
C PHE A 482 29.28 0.49 -4.07
N GLY A 483 29.53 1.80 -4.13
CA GLY A 483 30.87 2.38 -4.25
C GLY A 483 31.71 2.27 -2.97
N LYS A 484 31.12 1.80 -1.86
CA LYS A 484 31.70 1.82 -0.50
C LYS A 484 32.22 3.21 -0.11
N ASN A 485 31.50 4.23 -0.54
CA ASN A 485 31.88 5.63 -0.45
C ASN A 485 31.08 6.33 0.68
N LYS A 486 31.73 6.57 1.83
CA LYS A 486 31.17 7.41 2.90
C LYS A 486 31.12 8.91 2.54
N GLY A 487 31.60 9.34 1.38
CA GLY A 487 31.73 10.74 0.98
C GLY A 487 30.41 11.45 0.62
N ILE A 488 29.34 11.29 1.43
CA ILE A 488 28.01 11.87 1.14
C ILE A 488 28.07 13.38 0.90
N VAL A 489 28.83 14.15 1.69
CA VAL A 489 28.95 15.61 1.52
C VAL A 489 29.44 15.96 0.10
N ALA A 490 30.56 15.37 -0.32
CA ALA A 490 31.11 15.60 -1.66
C ALA A 490 30.24 15.02 -2.80
N TYR A 491 29.41 14.01 -2.48
CA TYR A 491 28.42 13.49 -3.41
C TYR A 491 27.26 14.48 -3.59
N CYS A 492 26.69 14.98 -2.49
CA CYS A 492 25.69 16.05 -2.49
C CYS A 492 26.20 17.29 -3.22
N ASP A 493 27.41 17.78 -2.91
CA ASP A 493 28.05 18.91 -3.60
C ASP A 493 28.12 18.70 -5.14
N SER A 494 28.24 17.45 -5.59
CA SER A 494 28.33 17.09 -7.02
C SER A 494 26.97 16.86 -7.71
N ALA A 495 25.95 16.48 -6.93
CA ALA A 495 24.61 16.14 -7.41
C ALA A 495 23.65 17.35 -7.35
N LEU A 496 23.77 18.16 -6.29
CA LEU A 496 22.89 19.28 -5.96
C LEU A 496 22.57 20.20 -7.17
N PRO A 497 23.52 20.66 -8.00
CA PRO A 497 23.20 21.56 -9.10
C PRO A 497 22.36 20.94 -10.24
N LYS A 498 22.27 19.59 -10.29
CA LYS A 498 21.35 18.88 -11.20
C LYS A 498 20.01 18.59 -10.54
N PHE A 499 20.06 18.23 -9.26
CA PHE A 499 18.87 17.97 -8.45
C PHE A 499 18.01 19.22 -8.33
N GLU A 500 18.59 20.36 -7.91
CA GLU A 500 17.92 21.66 -7.83
C GLU A 500 17.34 22.07 -9.19
N ALA A 501 18.08 21.85 -10.29
CA ALA A 501 17.60 22.18 -11.63
C ALA A 501 16.43 21.29 -12.11
N ALA A 502 16.36 20.04 -11.68
CA ALA A 502 15.24 19.14 -11.99
C ALA A 502 14.02 19.42 -11.08
N MET A 503 14.26 19.66 -9.80
CA MET A 503 13.26 20.04 -8.80
C MET A 503 12.60 21.38 -9.15
N GLN A 504 13.40 22.40 -9.48
CA GLN A 504 12.90 23.70 -9.93
C GLN A 504 12.12 23.58 -11.25
N ALA A 505 12.52 22.71 -12.17
CA ALA A 505 11.74 22.47 -13.39
C ALA A 505 10.37 21.82 -13.14
N THR A 506 10.18 21.09 -12.03
CA THR A 506 8.85 20.64 -11.59
C THR A 506 8.06 21.79 -10.96
N ILE A 507 8.68 22.61 -10.11
CA ILE A 507 8.04 23.80 -9.49
C ILE A 507 7.59 24.80 -10.56
N ASP A 508 8.48 25.17 -11.49
CA ASP A 508 8.22 26.08 -12.61
C ASP A 508 7.09 25.55 -13.51
N ALA A 509 6.96 24.23 -13.66
CA ALA A 509 5.91 23.61 -14.47
C ALA A 509 4.54 23.70 -13.77
N TYR A 510 4.44 23.41 -12.48
CA TYR A 510 3.18 23.55 -11.74
C TYR A 510 2.73 25.02 -11.68
N GLN A 511 3.65 25.96 -11.41
CA GLN A 511 3.35 27.40 -11.44
C GLN A 511 2.88 27.90 -12.83
N ALA A 512 3.31 27.27 -13.92
CA ALA A 512 2.83 27.58 -15.25
C ALA A 512 1.42 27.01 -15.56
N LEU A 513 0.98 25.97 -14.85
CA LEU A 513 -0.38 25.42 -14.99
C LEU A 513 -1.43 26.34 -14.36
N ASP A 514 -1.07 27.12 -13.33
CA ASP A 514 -1.92 28.19 -12.79
C ASP A 514 -2.08 29.35 -13.79
N GLU A 515 -0.99 29.82 -14.40
CA GLU A 515 -1.02 30.92 -15.38
C GLU A 515 -1.82 30.57 -16.66
N GLU A 516 -2.14 29.30 -16.91
CA GLU A 516 -3.03 28.86 -18.00
C GLU A 516 -4.50 28.66 -17.57
N GLN A 517 -4.84 28.85 -16.29
CA GLN A 517 -6.20 28.70 -15.73
C GLN A 517 -6.89 30.04 -15.35
N GLU A 518 -6.17 31.16 -15.22
CA GLU A 518 -6.72 32.52 -14.99
C GLU A 518 -7.22 33.28 -16.25
#